data_AF-A0A845DPT6-F1
#
_entry.id   AF-A0A845DPT6-F1
#
_cell.length_a   1.000
_cell.length_b   1.000
_cell.length_c   1.000
_cell.angle_alpha   90.00
_cell.angle_beta   90.00
_cell.angle_gamma   90.00
#
_symmetry.space_group_name_H-M   'P 1'
#
loop_
_entity.id
_entity.type
_entity.pdbx_description
1 polymer ?
#
loop_
_entity_poly.entity_id
_entity_poly.type
_entity_poly.pdbx_seq_one_letter_code
_entity_poly.pdbx_strand_id
1 'polypeptide(L)'
;MKKDHEIRLFVIWALSLTAVAGSLFFSEVLGFPPCEWCWYQRILMYPLVVIYGTALVKKNMAVALPGLFMSGIGMGVSAWHYSLQKIPALSAGDSCGLVPCSGQYINLFGFITIPFLAGTAFIIIFIIHVLTVKKEGSHRS
;
A
#
# COMPACT_ATOMS: atom_id res chain seq x y z
N MET A 1 -1.25 -23.58 11.26
CA MET A 1 -1.97 -22.71 10.31
C MET A 1 -2.63 -23.57 9.23
N LYS A 2 -3.86 -23.27 8.79
CA LYS A 2 -4.53 -24.01 7.70
C LYS A 2 -3.89 -23.67 6.34
N LYS A 3 -3.93 -24.58 5.36
CA LYS A 3 -3.37 -24.36 4.01
C LYS A 3 -3.91 -23.10 3.33
N ASP A 4 -5.18 -22.78 3.52
CA ASP A 4 -5.81 -21.56 2.99
C ASP A 4 -5.19 -20.27 3.54
N HIS A 5 -4.72 -20.29 4.79
CA HIS A 5 -4.13 -19.12 5.44
C HIS A 5 -2.71 -18.88 4.92
N GLU A 6 -1.95 -19.95 4.65
CA GLU A 6 -0.63 -19.88 4.00
C GLU A 6 -0.74 -19.26 2.61
N ILE A 7 -1.73 -19.70 1.82
CA ILE A 7 -1.98 -19.16 0.48
C ILE A 7 -2.30 -17.65 0.55
N ARG A 8 -3.17 -17.24 1.48
CA ARG A 8 -3.53 -15.83 1.64
C ARG A 8 -2.34 -14.96 2.06
N LEU A 9 -1.51 -15.43 3.01
CA LEU A 9 -0.28 -14.73 3.39
C LEU A 9 0.70 -14.62 2.22
N PHE A 10 0.86 -15.69 1.44
CA PHE A 10 1.71 -15.68 0.26
C PHE A 10 1.21 -14.65 -0.77
N VAL A 11 -0.10 -14.60 -1.03
CA VAL A 11 -0.71 -13.61 -1.94
C VAL A 11 -0.46 -12.19 -1.44
N ILE A 12 -0.70 -11.90 -0.15
CA ILE A 12 -0.45 -10.58 0.42
C ILE A 12 1.03 -10.19 0.30
N TRP A 13 1.94 -11.12 0.59
CA TRP A 13 3.38 -10.90 0.48
C TRP A 13 3.82 -10.65 -0.97
N ALA A 14 3.30 -11.41 -1.93
CA ALA A 14 3.60 -11.20 -3.35
C ALA A 14 3.07 -9.84 -3.84
N LEU A 15 1.89 -9.43 -3.38
CA LEU A 15 1.32 -8.12 -3.70
C LEU A 15 2.16 -6.97 -3.11
N SER A 16 2.59 -7.09 -1.85
CA SER A 16 3.43 -6.06 -1.24
C SER A 16 4.79 -5.97 -1.94
N LEU A 17 5.40 -7.11 -2.29
CA LEU A 17 6.65 -7.14 -3.06
C LEU A 17 6.49 -6.46 -4.42
N THR A 18 5.39 -6.75 -5.13
CA THR A 18 5.09 -6.14 -6.44
C THR A 18 4.88 -4.62 -6.30
N ALA A 19 4.19 -4.16 -5.26
CA ALA A 19 3.98 -2.75 -5.01
C ALA A 19 5.29 -2.01 -4.71
N VAL A 20 6.19 -2.60 -3.91
CA VAL A 20 7.53 -2.06 -3.65
C VAL A 20 8.35 -2.02 -4.93
N ALA A 21 8.40 -3.12 -5.68
CA ALA A 21 9.12 -3.19 -6.95
C ALA A 21 8.64 -2.15 -7.96
N GLY A 22 7.32 -1.99 -8.10
CA GLY A 22 6.73 -0.94 -8.94
C GLY A 22 7.12 0.46 -8.47
N SER A 23 7.07 0.72 -7.16
CA SER A 23 7.46 2.00 -6.58
C SER A 23 8.94 2.35 -6.87
N LEU A 24 9.85 1.37 -6.80
CA LEU A 24 11.26 1.55 -7.15
C LEU A 24 11.45 1.73 -8.66
N PHE A 25 10.75 0.94 -9.47
CA PHE A 25 10.82 1.02 -10.93
C PHE A 25 10.47 2.42 -11.45
N PHE A 26 9.40 3.03 -10.91
CA PHE A 26 9.05 4.41 -11.25
C PHE A 26 10.13 5.42 -10.86
N SER A 27 10.85 5.19 -9.75
CA SER A 27 11.92 6.07 -9.27
C SER A 27 13.19 5.96 -10.09
N GLU A 28 13.70 4.74 -10.24
CA GLU A 28 15.05 4.46 -10.74
C GLU A 28 15.08 4.33 -12.26
N VAL A 29 14.05 3.74 -12.85
CA VAL A 29 14.04 3.44 -14.29
C VAL A 29 13.35 4.54 -15.07
N LEU A 30 12.21 5.03 -14.58
CA LEU A 30 11.44 6.09 -15.24
C LEU A 30 11.83 7.50 -14.78
N GLY A 31 12.66 7.62 -13.73
CA GLY A 31 13.18 8.89 -13.25
C GLY A 31 12.11 9.80 -12.64
N PHE A 32 11.02 9.25 -12.10
CA PHE A 32 9.98 10.04 -11.44
C PHE A 32 10.35 10.26 -9.97
N PRO A 33 10.80 11.48 -9.59
CA PRO A 33 11.17 11.74 -8.22
C PRO A 33 9.92 11.67 -7.32
N PRO A 34 9.99 10.94 -6.19
CA PRO A 34 8.87 10.86 -5.26
C PRO A 34 8.65 12.21 -4.58
N CYS A 35 7.40 12.67 -4.55
CA CYS A 35 7.00 13.79 -3.70
C CYS A 35 6.94 13.36 -2.21
N GLU A 36 6.77 14.33 -1.32
CA GLU A 36 6.72 14.08 0.13
C GLU A 36 5.59 13.11 0.51
N TRP A 37 4.39 13.26 -0.06
CA TRP A 37 3.27 12.34 0.14
C TRP A 37 3.53 10.92 -0.41
N CYS A 38 4.20 10.79 -1.55
CA CYS A 38 4.65 9.49 -2.07
C CYS A 38 5.67 8.82 -1.12
N TRP A 39 6.54 9.62 -0.49
CA TRP A 39 7.49 9.12 0.51
C TRP A 39 6.78 8.54 1.73
N TYR A 40 5.74 9.21 2.24
CA TYR A 40 4.92 8.64 3.32
C TYR A 40 4.27 7.30 2.92
N GLN A 41 3.78 7.18 1.69
CA GLN A 41 3.26 5.90 1.18
C GLN A 41 4.36 4.82 1.12
N ARG A 42 5.59 5.15 0.72
CA ARG A 42 6.73 4.21 0.71
C ARG A 42 7.10 3.72 2.10
N ILE A 43 7.16 4.61 3.09
CA ILE A 43 7.46 4.26 4.49
C ILE A 43 6.43 3.27 5.04
N LEU A 44 5.17 3.40 4.63
CA LEU A 44 4.11 2.47 5.02
C LEU A 44 4.13 1.16 4.23
N MET A 45 4.53 1.17 2.96
CA MET A 45 4.50 0.00 2.08
C MET A 45 5.70 -0.94 2.30
N TYR A 46 6.91 -0.41 2.44
CA TYR A 46 8.14 -1.22 2.42
C TYR A 46 8.21 -2.21 3.59
N PRO A 47 7.85 -1.83 4.84
CA PRO A 47 7.85 -2.76 5.96
C PRO A 47 6.83 -3.90 5.81
N LEU A 48 5.76 -3.73 5.02
CA LEU A 48 4.77 -4.79 4.80
C LEU A 48 5.39 -6.03 4.17
N VAL A 49 6.37 -5.88 3.28
CA VAL A 49 7.09 -7.02 2.67
C VAL A 49 7.77 -7.86 3.74
N VAL A 50 8.42 -7.21 4.70
CA VAL A 50 9.12 -7.89 5.81
C VAL A 50 8.12 -8.49 6.79
N ILE A 51 7.06 -7.78 7.15
CA ILE A 51 6.04 -8.25 8.10
C ILE A 51 5.33 -9.48 7.55
N TYR A 52 4.80 -9.43 6.32
CA TYR A 52 4.11 -10.57 5.73
C TYR A 52 5.05 -11.71 5.35
N GLY A 53 6.29 -11.41 4.96
CA GLY A 53 7.31 -12.42 4.70
C GLY A 53 7.70 -13.19 5.97
N THR A 54 7.90 -12.49 7.08
CA THR A 54 8.20 -13.13 8.37
C THR A 54 7.00 -13.91 8.92
N ALA A 55 5.77 -13.41 8.75
CA ALA A 55 4.55 -14.13 9.10
C ALA A 55 4.38 -15.43 8.30
N LEU A 56 4.77 -15.43 7.01
CA LEU A 56 4.76 -16.61 6.15
C LEU A 56 5.76 -17.66 6.61
N VAL A 57 7.00 -17.26 6.91
CA VAL A 57 8.06 -18.18 7.39
C VAL A 57 7.74 -18.74 8.76
N LYS A 58 7.33 -17.89 9.71
CA LYS A 58 6.98 -18.31 11.08
C LYS A 58 5.62 -19.00 11.17
N LYS A 59 4.84 -19.00 10.09
CA LYS A 59 3.50 -19.57 10.00
C LYS A 59 2.55 -19.06 11.11
N ASN A 60 2.70 -17.80 11.50
CA ASN A 60 2.01 -17.20 12.64
C ASN A 60 1.40 -15.84 12.28
N MET A 61 0.06 -15.76 12.34
CA MET A 61 -0.71 -14.54 12.05
C MET A 61 -0.51 -13.42 13.07
N ALA A 62 -0.14 -13.74 14.31
CA ALA A 62 0.12 -12.72 15.33
C ALA A 62 1.26 -11.77 14.93
N VAL A 63 2.21 -12.26 14.12
CA VAL A 63 3.33 -11.47 13.59
C VAL A 63 2.86 -10.49 12.50
N ALA A 64 1.76 -10.80 11.82
CA ALA A 64 1.24 -9.98 10.73
C ALA A 64 0.45 -8.76 11.24
N LEU A 65 -0.01 -8.74 12.49
CA LEU A 65 -0.90 -7.71 13.06
C LEU A 65 -0.45 -6.25 12.80
N PRO A 66 0.85 -5.89 12.91
CA PRO A 66 1.30 -4.54 12.57
C PRO A 66 1.02 -4.15 11.12
N GLY A 67 1.06 -5.13 10.20
CA GLY A 67 0.77 -4.93 8.78
C GLY A 67 -0.68 -4.52 8.51
N LEU A 68 -1.63 -4.87 9.39
CA LEU A 68 -3.02 -4.42 9.30
C LEU A 68 -3.12 -2.92 9.57
N PHE A 69 -2.48 -2.43 10.64
CA PHE A 69 -2.47 -1.01 10.98
C PHE A 69 -1.76 -0.18 9.90
N MET A 70 -0.61 -0.64 9.44
CA MET A 70 0.16 0.05 8.39
C MET A 70 -0.61 0.13 7.07
N SER A 71 -1.27 -0.95 6.65
CA SER A 71 -2.09 -0.94 5.43
C SER A 71 -3.33 -0.04 5.58
N GLY A 72 -3.97 0.00 6.76
CA GLY A 72 -5.07 0.91 7.03
C GLY A 72 -4.68 2.39 6.95
N ILE A 73 -3.54 2.76 7.54
CA ILE A 73 -3.00 4.14 7.43
C ILE A 73 -2.61 4.44 5.97
N GLY A 74 -1.98 3.48 5.30
CA GLY A 74 -1.58 3.61 3.88
C GLY A 74 -2.76 3.88 2.95
N MET A 75 -3.90 3.24 3.20
CA MET A 75 -5.15 3.54 2.49
C MET A 75 -5.56 5.01 2.67
N GLY A 76 -5.59 5.51 3.90
CA GLY A 76 -5.96 6.91 4.19
C GLY A 76 -5.02 7.91 3.51
N VAL A 77 -3.71 7.70 3.62
CA VAL A 77 -2.69 8.54 2.97
C VAL A 77 -2.83 8.52 1.45
N SER A 78 -3.11 7.37 0.86
CA SER A 78 -3.31 7.25 -0.59
C SER A 78 -4.57 7.97 -1.08
N ALA A 79 -5.67 7.88 -0.33
CA ALA A 79 -6.93 8.56 -0.65
C ALA A 79 -6.80 10.08 -0.56
N TRP A 80 -6.08 10.57 0.46
CA TRP A 80 -5.75 11.98 0.61
C TRP A 80 -4.92 12.48 -0.58
N HIS A 81 -3.83 11.78 -0.90
CA HIS A 81 -2.96 12.17 -2.00
C HIS A 81 -3.67 12.10 -3.36
N TYR A 82 -4.52 11.11 -3.57
CA TYR A 82 -5.35 11.03 -4.78
C TYR A 82 -6.30 12.22 -4.91
N SER A 83 -6.93 12.63 -3.80
CA SER A 83 -7.80 13.81 -3.75
C SER A 83 -7.05 15.09 -4.09
N LEU A 84 -5.82 15.26 -3.58
CA LEU A 84 -4.94 16.39 -3.92
C LEU A 84 -4.66 16.50 -5.42
N GLN A 85 -4.51 15.36 -6.11
CA GLN A 85 -4.25 15.34 -7.55
C GLN A 85 -5.49 15.61 -8.42
N LYS A 86 -6.71 15.34 -7.91
CA LYS A 86 -7.96 15.46 -8.69
C LYS A 86 -8.76 16.70 -8.35
N ILE A 87 -8.55 17.31 -7.19
CA ILE A 87 -9.28 18.50 -6.74
C ILE A 87 -8.34 19.71 -6.84
N PRO A 88 -8.46 20.55 -7.88
CA PRO A 88 -7.57 21.69 -8.10
C PRO A 88 -7.58 22.69 -6.92
N ALA A 89 -8.73 22.85 -6.27
CA ALA A 89 -8.90 23.72 -5.10
C ALA A 89 -8.06 23.29 -3.89
N LEU A 90 -7.76 21.99 -3.75
CA LEU A 90 -6.88 21.46 -2.70
C LEU A 90 -5.40 21.55 -3.09
N SER A 91 -5.10 21.48 -4.40
CA SER A 91 -3.73 21.60 -4.91
C SER A 91 -3.17 23.01 -4.86
N ALA A 92 -4.02 24.04 -4.81
CA ALA A 92 -3.62 25.45 -4.84
C ALA A 92 -2.94 25.95 -3.55
N GLY A 93 -3.10 25.22 -2.44
CA GLY A 93 -2.48 25.53 -1.15
C GLY A 93 -1.45 24.50 -0.67
N ASP A 94 -1.16 23.48 -1.47
CA ASP A 94 -0.29 22.37 -1.05
C ASP A 94 1.18 22.70 -1.36
N SER A 95 1.91 23.12 -0.33
CA SER A 95 3.34 23.40 -0.37
C SER A 95 4.16 22.11 -0.37
N CYS A 96 4.03 21.28 -1.40
CA CYS A 96 4.97 20.17 -1.58
C CYS A 96 6.29 20.70 -2.12
N GLY A 97 7.40 20.46 -1.40
CA GLY A 97 8.67 21.17 -1.55
C GLY A 97 9.23 21.30 -2.98
N LEU A 98 10.28 20.56 -3.30
CA LEU A 98 10.93 20.67 -4.63
C LEU A 98 10.13 20.00 -5.75
N VAL A 99 9.25 19.04 -5.40
CA VAL A 99 8.46 18.26 -6.35
C VAL A 99 6.98 18.39 -5.99
N PRO A 100 6.13 18.92 -6.90
CA PRO A 100 4.72 19.16 -6.61
C PRO A 100 3.96 17.84 -6.46
N CYS A 101 3.21 17.67 -5.37
CA CYS A 101 2.37 16.49 -5.13
C CYS A 101 1.13 16.43 -6.02
N SER A 102 0.72 17.56 -6.59
CA SER A 102 -0.32 17.65 -7.62
C SER A 102 0.14 17.14 -8.99
N GLY A 103 1.46 16.93 -9.17
CA GLY A 103 2.03 16.44 -10.42
C GLY A 103 1.58 15.01 -10.74
N GLN A 104 0.94 14.85 -11.89
CA GLN A 104 0.52 13.54 -12.41
C GLN A 104 1.54 13.03 -13.43
N TYR A 105 2.55 12.30 -12.98
CA TYR A 105 3.54 11.66 -13.88
C TYR A 105 2.92 10.58 -14.78
N ILE A 106 1.95 9.85 -14.24
CA ILE A 106 1.18 8.83 -14.95
C ILE A 106 -0.29 9.18 -14.75
N ASN A 107 -1.00 9.35 -15.85
CA ASN A 107 -2.44 9.56 -15.85
C ASN A 107 -3.09 8.71 -16.95
N LEU A 108 -3.09 7.39 -16.74
CA LEU A 108 -3.71 6.47 -17.69
C LEU A 108 -5.24 6.56 -17.54
N PHE A 109 -5.95 6.73 -18.66
CA PHE A 109 -7.41 6.93 -18.71
C PHE A 109 -7.94 8.17 -17.94
N GLY A 110 -7.09 9.11 -17.55
CA GLY A 110 -7.53 10.29 -16.80
C GLY A 110 -7.87 10.02 -15.33
N PHE A 111 -7.61 8.82 -14.81
CA PHE A 111 -7.94 8.40 -13.44
C PHE A 111 -6.84 7.58 -12.76
N ILE A 112 -6.10 6.75 -13.50
CA ILE A 112 -5.07 5.87 -12.93
C ILE A 112 -3.78 6.66 -12.73
N THR A 113 -3.55 7.06 -11.48
CA THR A 113 -2.32 7.72 -11.02
C THR A 113 -1.52 6.81 -10.09
N ILE A 114 -0.26 7.19 -9.82
CA ILE A 114 0.62 6.45 -8.90
C ILE A 114 -0.02 6.30 -7.50
N PRO A 115 -0.59 7.35 -6.88
CA PRO A 115 -1.29 7.21 -5.60
C PRO A 115 -2.49 6.27 -5.65
N PHE A 116 -3.22 6.23 -6.77
CA PHE A 116 -4.34 5.30 -6.94
C PHE A 116 -3.86 3.85 -6.94
N LEU A 117 -2.79 3.55 -7.69
CA LEU A 117 -2.19 2.21 -7.71
C LEU A 117 -1.71 1.78 -6.31
N ALA A 118 -1.01 2.66 -5.60
CA ALA A 118 -0.59 2.39 -4.22
C ALA A 118 -1.79 2.14 -3.30
N GLY A 119 -2.85 2.95 -3.41
CA GLY A 119 -4.08 2.79 -2.66
C GLY A 119 -4.78 1.46 -2.92
N THR A 120 -4.90 1.05 -4.18
CA THR A 120 -5.49 -0.27 -4.51
C THR A 120 -4.69 -1.42 -3.89
N ALA A 121 -3.35 -1.35 -3.90
CA ALA A 121 -2.52 -2.34 -3.23
C ALA A 121 -2.78 -2.39 -1.72
N PHE A 122 -2.82 -1.24 -1.03
CA PHE A 122 -3.12 -1.19 0.40
C PHE A 122 -4.53 -1.73 0.72
N ILE A 123 -5.54 -1.41 -0.09
CA ILE A 123 -6.92 -1.90 0.06
C ILE A 123 -6.96 -3.42 -0.05
N ILE A 124 -6.35 -3.98 -1.09
CA ILE A 124 -6.35 -5.44 -1.31
C ILE A 124 -5.65 -6.14 -0.15
N ILE A 125 -4.47 -5.64 0.27
CA ILE A 125 -3.72 -6.17 1.42
C ILE A 125 -4.57 -6.14 2.69
N PHE A 126 -5.22 -5.01 2.98
CA PHE A 126 -6.04 -4.83 4.16
C PHE A 126 -7.24 -5.79 4.17
N ILE A 127 -7.97 -5.90 3.06
CA ILE A 127 -9.13 -6.79 2.94
C ILE A 127 -8.71 -8.25 3.15
N ILE A 128 -7.66 -8.72 2.48
CA ILE A 128 -7.23 -10.12 2.61
C ILE A 128 -6.75 -10.40 4.05
N HIS A 129 -6.08 -9.44 4.69
CA HIS A 129 -5.68 -9.56 6.08
C HIS A 129 -6.89 -9.73 7.01
N VAL A 130 -7.87 -8.83 6.92
CA VAL A 130 -9.10 -8.89 7.74
C VAL A 130 -9.87 -10.19 7.52
N LEU A 131 -9.99 -10.64 6.27
CA LEU A 131 -10.65 -11.92 5.93
C LEU A 131 -9.92 -13.14 6.51
N THR A 132 -8.62 -13.02 6.76
CA THR A 132 -7.80 -14.09 7.34
C THR A 132 -7.97 -14.13 8.86
N VAL A 133 -7.97 -12.97 9.53
CA VAL A 133 -8.21 -12.87 10.98
C VAL A 133 -9.64 -13.27 11.35
N LYS A 134 -10.66 -12.83 10.60
CA LYS A 134 -12.07 -13.17 10.87
C LYS A 134 -12.34 -14.69 10.83
N LYS A 135 -11.64 -15.42 9.94
CA LYS A 135 -11.74 -16.88 9.86
C LYS A 135 -11.13 -17.60 11.07
N GLU A 136 -10.15 -16.99 11.74
CA GLU A 136 -9.61 -17.53 13.00
C GLU A 136 -10.58 -17.34 14.16
N GLY A 137 -11.27 -16.20 14.23
CA GLY A 137 -12.27 -15.92 15.27
C GLY A 137 -13.52 -16.79 15.20
N SER A 138 -14.01 -17.09 13.99
CA SER A 138 -15.25 -17.87 13.78
C SER A 138 -15.13 -19.37 14.11
N HIS A 139 -13.92 -19.89 14.33
CA HIS A 139 -13.69 -21.30 14.67
C HIS A 139 -13.30 -21.52 16.13
N ARG A 140 -13.30 -20.46 16.94
CA ARG A 140 -13.00 -20.52 18.37
C ARG A 140 -14.26 -20.36 19.25
N SER A 141 -15.44 -20.28 18.64
CA SER A 141 -16.77 -20.33 19.27
C SER A 141 -17.40 -21.70 19.11
#